data_AF-A0A3M6YRI5-F1
#
_entry.id   AF-A0A3M6YRI5-F1
#
_cell.length_a   1.000
_cell.length_b   1.000
_cell.length_c   1.000
_cell.angle_alpha   90.00
_cell.angle_beta   90.00
_cell.angle_gamma   90.00
#
_symmetry.space_group_name_H-M   'P 1'
#
loop_
_entity.id
_entity.type
_entity.pdbx_description
1 polymer ?
#
loop_
_entity_poly.entity_id
_entity_poly.type
_entity_poly.pdbx_seq_one_letter_code
_entity_poly.pdbx_strand_id
1 'polypeptide(L)'
;MLSAPAKTALRAQAAPANLSKSAIRSLSTTASNQAAPQDGQQKRGMATVQDAPPVHRHGGLRDQDRIFTNLYGHHGADLKSAMKYGDWYKTKEIVQKGHEWLISEIKASGLRGRGGAGFPSGMKWSFMNPKGWDEDTKPRYLVVNADEGEPGTCKDREIMRKDPHKLIEGCLVAGRAMNCTAAYIYIRGEFYHEATVLQRAIQEAYKAGLLGKNACNSGYDFDVFLHRGMGAYVCGEETSLIESLEGKPGKPRLKPPFPAAVGVFGCPSTVANVETVAVAPTIMRRGANWFNSLGRERNSGTKLFCISGHVNNPTTVEEEMSIPLRDLIEKHAGGVTGGWDNLKAVIPGGSSTPILPKHICDEQLMDFDSLKDSQSGLGTAAVIVMDKSTDVVRAISRLSKFYHHESCGQCTPCREGSKWTEQIMHRFESGTARAREIDMMQELTKQVEGHTICALGEAFAWPIQGLIRHFRPELEQRIAENARKSGGETLAGGWQHDAGKHGMLISPGQ
;
A
#
# COMPACT_ATOMS: atom_id res chain seq x y z
N MET A 1 6.73 -56.71 12.36
CA MET A 1 8.14 -57.04 12.65
C MET A 1 9.00 -55.93 12.07
N LEU A 2 9.23 -54.86 12.83
CA LEU A 2 10.49 -54.60 13.56
C LEU A 2 11.70 -54.38 12.64
N SER A 3 12.05 -53.12 12.40
CA SER A 3 13.43 -52.64 12.64
C SER A 3 13.47 -51.11 12.61
N ALA A 4 13.88 -50.53 13.73
CA ALA A 4 14.11 -49.11 13.99
C ALA A 4 15.48 -48.64 13.42
N PRO A 5 15.79 -47.32 13.44
CA PRO A 5 16.70 -46.65 12.52
C PRO A 5 18.14 -46.49 13.04
N ALA A 6 19.09 -46.35 12.12
CA ALA A 6 20.49 -46.02 12.41
C ALA A 6 20.70 -44.49 12.41
N LYS A 7 21.28 -44.00 13.52
CA LYS A 7 21.83 -42.65 13.69
C LYS A 7 23.21 -42.58 13.05
N THR A 8 23.50 -41.51 12.30
CA THR A 8 24.88 -41.14 11.95
C THR A 8 25.08 -39.66 12.27
N ALA A 9 25.90 -39.42 13.29
CA ALA A 9 26.43 -38.11 13.63
C ALA A 9 27.75 -37.90 12.86
N LEU A 10 27.90 -36.73 12.23
CA LEU A 10 29.17 -36.29 11.65
C LEU A 10 29.49 -34.90 12.20
N ARG A 11 30.49 -34.89 13.10
CA ARG A 11 31.27 -33.70 13.49
C ARG A 11 32.10 -33.25 12.29
N ALA A 12 32.11 -31.96 12.00
CA ALA A 12 33.15 -31.32 11.20
C ALA A 12 33.72 -30.12 11.96
N GLN A 13 35.05 -30.12 12.08
CA GLN A 13 35.87 -29.18 12.81
C GLN A 13 36.00 -27.84 12.07
N ALA A 14 36.04 -26.75 12.83
CA ALA A 14 36.39 -25.42 12.36
C ALA A 14 37.91 -25.27 12.24
N ALA A 15 38.38 -24.69 11.14
CA ALA A 15 39.75 -24.22 10.94
C ALA A 15 39.75 -22.70 10.67
N PRO A 16 40.68 -21.92 11.25
CA PRO A 16 40.71 -20.46 11.11
C PRO A 16 41.58 -20.02 9.92
N ALA A 17 41.15 -18.96 9.22
CA ALA A 17 41.92 -18.32 8.16
C ALA A 17 42.72 -17.11 8.70
N ASN A 18 44.02 -17.12 8.42
CA ASN A 18 45.00 -16.08 8.73
C ASN A 18 44.80 -14.81 7.89
N LEU A 19 44.93 -13.63 8.52
CA LEU A 19 45.13 -12.33 7.86
C LEU A 19 46.47 -11.74 8.30
N SER A 20 47.36 -11.50 7.34
CA SER A 20 48.70 -10.92 7.52
C SER A 20 48.67 -9.38 7.49
N LYS A 21 49.40 -8.76 8.43
CA LYS A 21 49.68 -7.32 8.53
C LYS A 21 50.93 -6.91 7.73
N SER A 22 50.88 -5.74 7.10
CA SER A 22 52.00 -4.93 6.56
C SER A 22 51.38 -3.59 6.10
N ALA A 23 51.88 -2.38 6.34
CA ALA A 23 53.07 -1.87 7.01
C ALA A 23 52.79 -0.43 7.50
N ILE A 24 53.40 -0.06 8.62
CA ILE A 24 53.46 1.30 9.18
C ILE A 24 54.80 1.91 8.77
N ARG A 25 54.83 3.19 8.37
CA ARG A 25 56.06 3.98 8.28
C ARG A 25 55.91 5.30 9.03
N SER A 26 56.80 5.48 10.00
CA SER A 26 57.08 6.65 10.83
C SER A 26 58.30 7.40 10.32
N LEU A 27 58.31 8.74 10.39
CA LEU A 27 59.49 9.63 10.39
C LEU A 27 59.10 10.88 11.20
N SER A 28 59.50 11.02 12.47
CA SER A 28 60.77 11.55 13.02
C SER A 28 60.95 13.09 12.89
N THR A 29 61.12 13.71 14.05
CA THR A 29 61.23 15.14 14.38
C THR A 29 62.66 15.71 14.37
N THR A 30 62.74 17.06 14.43
CA THR A 30 63.86 18.02 14.72
C THR A 30 64.35 18.79 13.48
N ALA A 31 64.49 20.13 13.46
CA ALA A 31 65.01 21.05 14.50
C ALA A 31 64.42 22.49 14.51
N SER A 32 64.75 23.19 15.61
CA SER A 32 64.58 24.57 16.14
C SER A 32 64.86 25.76 15.18
N ASN A 33 64.54 27.05 15.40
CA ASN A 33 64.37 27.86 16.64
C ASN A 33 63.84 29.30 16.30
N GLN A 34 63.35 30.03 17.33
CA GLN A 34 63.19 31.51 17.48
C GLN A 34 61.80 32.20 17.42
N ALA A 35 61.32 32.52 18.65
CA ALA A 35 60.84 33.80 19.24
C ALA A 35 59.64 34.61 18.67
N ALA A 36 58.80 35.06 19.62
CA ALA A 36 57.50 35.76 19.56
C ALA A 36 57.60 37.26 19.13
N PRO A 37 56.49 38.04 18.93
CA PRO A 37 55.38 38.24 19.88
C PRO A 37 53.95 38.20 19.31
N GLN A 38 53.01 38.04 20.24
CA GLN A 38 51.57 38.14 20.08
C GLN A 38 51.15 39.59 19.78
N ASP A 39 50.47 39.81 18.65
CA ASP A 39 49.36 40.77 18.58
C ASP A 39 48.53 40.50 17.32
N GLY A 40 47.20 40.53 17.43
CA GLY A 40 46.31 40.32 16.28
C GLY A 40 45.01 39.61 16.62
N GLN A 41 44.02 40.40 17.05
CA GLN A 41 42.61 40.02 17.07
C GLN A 41 42.15 39.51 15.69
N GLN A 42 42.12 38.20 15.48
CA GLN A 42 41.34 37.61 14.40
C GLN A 42 39.86 37.60 14.79
N LYS A 43 39.15 38.63 14.33
CA LYS A 43 37.68 38.63 14.27
C LYS A 43 37.22 37.39 13.50
N ARG A 44 36.63 36.42 14.20
CA ARG A 44 35.90 35.31 13.59
C ARG A 44 34.74 35.92 12.79
N GLY A 45 34.83 35.87 11.46
CA GLY A 45 33.71 36.18 10.58
C GLY A 45 32.58 35.20 10.89
N MET A 46 31.39 35.73 11.17
CA MET A 46 30.18 34.92 11.29
C MET A 46 29.96 34.22 9.96
N ALA A 47 29.92 32.88 9.98
CA ALA A 47 29.42 32.11 8.87
C ALA A 47 27.99 32.59 8.60
N THR A 48 27.77 33.19 7.44
CA THR A 48 26.43 33.51 6.97
C THR A 48 25.65 32.21 6.91
N VAL A 49 24.58 32.14 7.69
CA VAL A 49 23.53 31.13 7.56
C VAL A 49 23.18 31.10 6.08
N GLN A 50 23.53 30.02 5.39
CA GLN A 50 22.98 29.78 4.06
C GLN A 50 21.46 29.78 4.27
N ASP A 51 20.77 30.68 3.57
CA ASP A 51 19.31 30.71 3.56
C ASP A 51 18.82 29.28 3.41
N ALA A 52 18.03 28.81 4.38
CA ALA A 52 17.39 27.52 4.26
C ALA A 52 16.70 27.46 2.89
N PRO A 53 16.86 26.37 2.12
CA PRO A 53 16.19 26.26 0.83
C PRO A 53 14.70 26.59 1.02
N PRO A 54 14.07 27.30 0.07
CA PRO A 54 12.68 27.72 0.21
C PRO A 54 11.83 26.52 0.61
N VAL A 55 11.02 26.68 1.66
CA VAL A 55 10.11 25.63 2.14
C VAL A 55 9.15 25.33 0.99
N HIS A 56 9.45 24.29 0.22
CA HIS A 56 8.56 23.79 -0.82
C HIS A 56 7.27 23.32 -0.13
N ARG A 57 6.20 24.09 -0.30
CA ARG A 57 4.85 23.64 0.05
C ARG A 57 4.35 22.76 -1.08
N HIS A 58 4.11 21.49 -0.77
CA HIS A 58 3.52 20.52 -1.69
C HIS A 58 2.00 20.63 -1.71
N GLY A 59 1.39 20.25 -2.84
CA GLY A 59 -0.04 20.42 -3.11
C GLY A 59 -0.31 21.60 -4.04
N GLY A 60 -1.56 21.75 -4.50
CA GLY A 60 -1.89 22.77 -5.50
C GLY A 60 -1.61 22.32 -6.93
N LEU A 61 -1.79 21.03 -7.19
CA LEU A 61 -1.71 20.42 -8.50
C LEU A 61 -2.64 21.15 -9.47
N ARG A 62 -2.04 21.71 -10.51
CA ARG A 62 -2.78 22.37 -11.58
C ARG A 62 -3.55 21.33 -12.40
N ASP A 63 -4.68 21.71 -12.97
CA ASP A 63 -5.51 20.77 -13.73
C ASP A 63 -4.78 20.17 -14.94
N GLN A 64 -3.88 20.94 -15.57
CA GLN A 64 -3.02 20.45 -16.66
C GLN A 64 -1.98 19.41 -16.21
N ASP A 65 -1.70 19.31 -14.91
CA ASP A 65 -0.77 18.35 -14.32
C ASP A 65 -1.48 17.09 -13.79
N ARG A 66 -2.82 17.05 -13.85
CA ARG A 66 -3.62 15.87 -13.52
C ARG A 66 -3.47 14.81 -14.62
N ILE A 67 -3.26 13.56 -14.22
CA ILE A 67 -3.18 12.42 -15.14
C ILE A 67 -4.58 11.88 -15.45
N PHE A 68 -5.45 11.85 -14.46
CA PHE A 68 -6.82 11.32 -14.53
C PHE A 68 -7.81 12.46 -14.82
N THR A 69 -7.79 12.95 -16.05
CA THR A 69 -8.49 14.18 -16.47
C THR A 69 -10.01 14.06 -16.49
N ASN A 70 -10.57 12.85 -16.63
CA ASN A 70 -12.01 12.61 -16.63
C ASN A 70 -12.45 11.76 -15.42
N LEU A 71 -11.73 11.90 -14.30
CA LEU A 71 -12.02 11.28 -13.00
C LEU A 71 -13.45 11.51 -12.48
N TYR A 72 -14.14 12.57 -12.92
CA TYR A 72 -15.51 12.86 -12.53
C TYR A 72 -16.58 12.45 -13.56
N GLY A 73 -16.18 11.97 -14.75
CA GLY A 73 -17.11 11.49 -15.78
C GLY A 73 -17.85 12.63 -16.49
N HIS A 74 -17.22 13.80 -16.63
CA HIS A 74 -17.75 14.92 -17.41
C HIS A 74 -17.74 14.62 -18.93
N HIS A 75 -16.98 13.63 -19.34
CA HIS A 75 -16.83 13.17 -20.73
C HIS A 75 -17.09 11.67 -20.83
N GLY A 76 -17.35 11.20 -22.05
CA GLY A 76 -17.61 9.79 -22.32
C GLY A 76 -16.39 8.91 -22.02
N ALA A 77 -16.64 7.68 -21.59
CA ALA A 77 -15.61 6.66 -21.36
C ALA A 77 -15.19 5.92 -22.65
N ASP A 78 -15.62 6.41 -23.81
CA ASP A 78 -15.36 5.83 -25.14
C ASP A 78 -14.00 6.26 -25.72
N LEU A 79 -13.55 5.54 -26.73
CA LEU A 79 -12.26 5.75 -27.39
C LEU A 79 -12.11 7.16 -27.98
N LYS A 80 -13.17 7.71 -28.58
CA LYS A 80 -13.12 9.04 -29.22
C LYS A 80 -12.92 10.12 -28.15
N SER A 81 -13.62 10.02 -27.04
CA SER A 81 -13.41 10.88 -25.88
C SER A 81 -11.98 10.73 -25.34
N ALA A 82 -11.52 9.51 -25.10
CA ALA A 82 -10.18 9.24 -24.55
C ALA A 82 -9.05 9.83 -25.41
N MET A 83 -9.10 9.67 -26.74
CA MET A 83 -8.12 10.22 -27.67
C MET A 83 -8.05 11.76 -27.62
N LYS A 84 -9.18 12.44 -27.37
CA LYS A 84 -9.20 13.90 -27.22
C LYS A 84 -8.40 14.38 -26.00
N TYR A 85 -8.33 13.56 -24.96
CA TYR A 85 -7.56 13.83 -23.73
C TYR A 85 -6.13 13.27 -23.78
N GLY A 86 -5.67 12.82 -24.95
CA GLY A 86 -4.29 12.39 -25.18
C GLY A 86 -4.00 10.93 -24.85
N ASP A 87 -5.02 10.12 -24.54
CA ASP A 87 -4.84 8.67 -24.48
C ASP A 87 -4.63 8.11 -25.88
N TRP A 88 -3.85 7.04 -25.99
CA TRP A 88 -3.41 6.44 -27.25
C TRP A 88 -2.55 7.35 -28.15
N TYR A 89 -2.10 8.50 -27.64
CA TYR A 89 -1.23 9.40 -28.38
C TYR A 89 0.21 8.89 -28.40
N LYS A 90 0.74 8.66 -29.62
CA LYS A 90 2.10 8.18 -29.87
C LYS A 90 2.46 6.86 -29.16
N THR A 91 1.47 6.03 -28.87
CA THR A 91 1.67 4.74 -28.17
C THR A 91 2.54 3.80 -28.98
N LYS A 92 2.42 3.82 -30.33
CA LYS A 92 3.28 3.05 -31.23
C LYS A 92 4.75 3.38 -31.00
N GLU A 93 5.09 4.66 -31.00
CA GLU A 93 6.45 5.15 -30.82
C GLU A 93 6.98 4.80 -29.42
N ILE A 94 6.14 4.92 -28.39
CA ILE A 94 6.48 4.50 -27.02
C ILE A 94 6.82 3.00 -26.98
N VAL A 95 5.98 2.16 -27.59
CA VAL A 95 6.19 0.70 -27.65
C VAL A 95 7.45 0.33 -28.42
N GLN A 96 7.75 1.06 -29.50
CA GLN A 96 8.92 0.82 -30.35
C GLN A 96 10.26 1.25 -29.73
N LYS A 97 10.24 2.13 -28.71
CA LYS A 97 11.46 2.47 -27.95
C LYS A 97 12.03 1.29 -27.14
N GLY A 98 11.26 0.23 -26.95
CA GLY A 98 11.73 -1.02 -26.35
C GLY A 98 11.68 -1.05 -24.83
N HIS A 99 11.76 -2.26 -24.28
CA HIS A 99 11.55 -2.53 -22.85
C HIS A 99 12.57 -1.85 -21.93
N GLU A 100 13.84 -1.79 -22.33
CA GLU A 100 14.92 -1.17 -21.53
C GLU A 100 14.65 0.32 -21.30
N TRP A 101 14.26 1.05 -22.35
CA TRP A 101 13.91 2.45 -22.25
C TRP A 101 12.68 2.66 -21.35
N LEU A 102 11.63 1.86 -21.54
CA LEU A 102 10.41 1.94 -20.73
C LEU A 102 10.67 1.69 -19.23
N ILE A 103 11.45 0.66 -18.90
CA ILE A 103 11.83 0.37 -17.52
C ILE A 103 12.68 1.52 -16.95
N SER A 104 13.63 2.05 -17.73
CA SER A 104 14.49 3.15 -17.32
C SER A 104 13.69 4.41 -17.00
N GLU A 105 12.74 4.80 -17.86
CA GLU A 105 11.87 5.96 -17.62
C GLU A 105 11.00 5.79 -16.38
N ILE A 106 10.39 4.62 -16.14
CA ILE A 106 9.64 4.41 -14.89
C ILE A 106 10.57 4.46 -13.67
N LYS A 107 11.78 3.91 -13.74
CA LYS A 107 12.75 4.02 -12.64
C LYS A 107 13.12 5.48 -12.39
N ALA A 108 13.42 6.24 -13.43
CA ALA A 108 13.77 7.65 -13.35
C ALA A 108 12.61 8.53 -12.83
N SER A 109 11.36 8.13 -13.10
CA SER A 109 10.17 8.85 -12.61
C SER A 109 9.99 8.78 -11.08
N GLY A 110 10.64 7.82 -10.41
CA GLY A 110 10.44 7.58 -8.98
C GLY A 110 9.09 6.95 -8.62
N LEU A 111 8.32 6.45 -9.61
CA LEU A 111 7.00 5.86 -9.38
C LEU A 111 7.06 4.67 -8.40
N ARG A 112 6.37 4.82 -7.27
CA ARG A 112 6.12 3.75 -6.29
C ARG A 112 4.73 3.14 -6.47
N GLY A 113 4.59 1.86 -6.14
CA GLY A 113 3.36 1.10 -6.29
C GLY A 113 2.19 1.74 -5.55
N ARG A 114 1.07 1.93 -6.24
CA ARG A 114 -0.12 2.68 -5.79
C ARG A 114 -1.19 1.80 -5.13
N GLY A 115 -0.86 0.54 -4.85
CA GLY A 115 -1.77 -0.43 -4.22
C GLY A 115 -1.59 -0.62 -2.72
N GLY A 116 -0.66 0.10 -2.06
CA GLY A 116 -0.46 -0.04 -0.61
C GLY A 116 1.01 -0.09 -0.20
N ALA A 117 1.73 -1.10 -0.69
CA ALA A 117 3.09 -1.41 -0.26
C ALA A 117 4.16 -0.38 -0.67
N GLY A 118 3.87 0.49 -1.65
CA GLY A 118 4.79 1.54 -2.08
C GLY A 118 6.12 1.01 -2.66
N PHE A 119 6.15 -0.22 -3.18
CA PHE A 119 7.38 -0.78 -3.78
C PHE A 119 7.74 -0.03 -5.09
N PRO A 120 9.02 0.29 -5.37
CA PRO A 120 9.41 0.99 -6.59
C PRO A 120 9.00 0.23 -7.88
N SER A 121 8.11 0.82 -8.68
CA SER A 121 7.45 0.11 -9.79
C SER A 121 8.42 -0.27 -10.89
N GLY A 122 9.34 0.62 -11.26
CA GLY A 122 10.34 0.34 -12.29
C GLY A 122 11.32 -0.76 -11.88
N MET A 123 11.64 -0.87 -10.59
CA MET A 123 12.40 -2.01 -10.06
C MET A 123 11.60 -3.29 -10.15
N LYS A 124 10.32 -3.26 -9.76
CA LYS A 124 9.41 -4.42 -9.84
C LYS A 124 9.32 -4.97 -11.26
N TRP A 125 9.12 -4.07 -12.23
CA TRP A 125 8.99 -4.45 -13.64
C TRP A 125 10.28 -5.03 -14.21
N SER A 126 11.45 -4.56 -13.73
CA SER A 126 12.72 -5.12 -14.18
C SER A 126 12.96 -6.58 -13.77
N PHE A 127 12.23 -7.09 -12.77
CA PHE A 127 12.31 -8.51 -12.40
C PHE A 127 11.71 -9.45 -13.45
N MET A 128 10.90 -8.94 -14.39
CA MET A 128 10.31 -9.73 -15.46
C MET A 128 11.27 -10.03 -16.61
N ASN A 129 12.37 -9.27 -16.71
CA ASN A 129 13.39 -9.41 -17.75
C ASN A 129 14.77 -9.71 -17.13
N PRO A 130 14.95 -10.82 -16.40
CA PRO A 130 16.26 -11.23 -15.90
C PRO A 130 17.21 -11.54 -17.07
N LYS A 131 18.52 -11.65 -16.80
CA LYS A 131 19.47 -12.07 -17.82
C LYS A 131 19.05 -13.43 -18.43
N GLY A 132 18.98 -13.53 -19.75
CA GLY A 132 18.52 -14.72 -20.47
C GLY A 132 16.99 -14.89 -20.53
N TRP A 133 16.21 -13.84 -20.22
CA TRP A 133 14.75 -13.89 -20.28
C TRP A 133 14.21 -14.23 -21.67
N ASP A 134 14.98 -13.90 -22.71
CA ASP A 134 14.72 -14.12 -24.13
C ASP A 134 14.94 -15.58 -24.56
N GLU A 135 15.67 -16.37 -23.77
CA GLU A 135 15.82 -17.82 -23.97
C GLU A 135 14.63 -18.61 -23.38
N ASP A 136 13.89 -18.02 -22.45
CA ASP A 136 12.70 -18.62 -21.84
C ASP A 136 11.49 -18.49 -22.77
N THR A 137 11.01 -19.63 -23.27
CA THR A 137 9.88 -19.70 -24.20
C THR A 137 8.51 -19.55 -23.54
N LYS A 138 8.44 -19.46 -22.21
CA LYS A 138 7.17 -19.26 -21.50
C LYS A 138 6.59 -17.88 -21.81
N PRO A 139 5.26 -17.79 -22.01
CA PRO A 139 4.60 -16.49 -22.10
C PRO A 139 4.77 -15.74 -20.77
N ARG A 140 4.80 -14.42 -20.83
CA ARG A 140 4.90 -13.56 -19.65
C ARG A 140 3.59 -12.80 -19.48
N TYR A 141 3.13 -12.62 -18.25
CA TYR A 141 1.82 -12.01 -18.02
C TYR A 141 1.89 -10.77 -17.12
N LEU A 142 1.20 -9.73 -17.54
CA LEU A 142 0.82 -8.64 -16.65
C LEU A 142 -0.51 -9.03 -16.00
N VAL A 143 -0.60 -8.93 -14.68
CA VAL A 143 -1.86 -9.07 -13.99
C VAL A 143 -2.19 -7.74 -13.33
N VAL A 144 -3.26 -7.10 -13.76
CA VAL A 144 -3.70 -5.83 -13.20
C VAL A 144 -4.63 -6.13 -12.03
N ASN A 145 -4.22 -5.71 -10.85
CA ASN A 145 -5.03 -5.80 -9.64
C ASN A 145 -6.06 -4.68 -9.64
N ALA A 146 -7.31 -5.05 -9.92
CA ALA A 146 -8.47 -4.17 -9.96
C ALA A 146 -9.58 -4.66 -9.01
N ASP A 147 -9.19 -5.38 -7.93
CA ASP A 147 -10.11 -5.89 -6.93
C ASP A 147 -10.60 -4.80 -5.97
N GLU A 148 -9.73 -3.87 -5.55
CA GLU A 148 -10.10 -2.72 -4.69
C GLU A 148 -11.06 -3.09 -3.54
N GLY A 149 -10.73 -4.15 -2.79
CA GLY A 149 -11.49 -4.58 -1.62
C GLY A 149 -11.33 -3.68 -0.38
N GLU A 150 -10.29 -2.83 -0.36
CA GLU A 150 -9.85 -2.06 0.81
C GLU A 150 -10.90 -1.01 1.26
N PRO A 151 -11.41 -1.10 2.50
CA PRO A 151 -12.34 -0.10 3.03
C PRO A 151 -11.79 1.33 2.95
N GLY A 152 -12.63 2.23 2.45
CA GLY A 152 -12.30 3.64 2.19
C GLY A 152 -11.74 3.91 0.79
N THR A 153 -11.35 2.89 0.03
CA THR A 153 -10.70 3.03 -1.28
C THR A 153 -11.72 2.90 -2.41
N CYS A 154 -11.76 3.86 -3.32
CA CYS A 154 -12.64 3.86 -4.49
C CYS A 154 -12.01 4.54 -5.73
N LYS A 155 -10.69 4.68 -5.75
CA LYS A 155 -9.91 5.33 -6.82
C LYS A 155 -9.82 4.48 -8.09
N ASP A 156 -9.62 3.18 -7.96
CA ASP A 156 -9.45 2.26 -9.08
C ASP A 156 -10.80 2.07 -9.78
N ARG A 157 -11.89 2.05 -9.01
CA ARG A 157 -13.26 2.15 -9.50
C ARG A 157 -13.47 3.35 -10.42
N GLU A 158 -12.98 4.53 -10.05
CA GLU A 158 -13.11 5.73 -10.91
C GLU A 158 -12.37 5.57 -12.23
N ILE A 159 -11.13 5.04 -12.19
CA ILE A 159 -10.33 4.80 -13.39
C ILE A 159 -11.06 3.83 -14.33
N MET A 160 -11.54 2.70 -13.81
CA MET A 160 -12.20 1.67 -14.64
C MET A 160 -13.50 2.15 -15.29
N ARG A 161 -14.26 3.01 -14.60
CA ARG A 161 -15.60 3.40 -15.05
C ARG A 161 -15.63 4.67 -15.89
N LYS A 162 -14.63 5.55 -15.75
CA LYS A 162 -14.60 6.86 -16.41
C LYS A 162 -13.44 7.01 -17.39
N ASP A 163 -12.25 6.47 -17.06
CA ASP A 163 -11.05 6.55 -17.91
C ASP A 163 -10.49 5.15 -18.27
N PRO A 164 -11.32 4.20 -18.77
CA PRO A 164 -10.88 2.82 -19.01
C PRO A 164 -9.78 2.72 -20.08
N HIS A 165 -9.79 3.59 -21.09
CA HIS A 165 -8.78 3.57 -22.15
C HIS A 165 -7.37 3.90 -21.64
N LYS A 166 -7.25 4.74 -20.60
CA LYS A 166 -5.97 5.04 -19.97
C LYS A 166 -5.39 3.82 -19.27
N LEU A 167 -6.23 3.02 -18.61
CA LEU A 167 -5.82 1.73 -18.04
C LEU A 167 -5.42 0.73 -19.12
N ILE A 168 -6.21 0.61 -20.18
CA ILE A 168 -5.95 -0.35 -21.27
C ILE A 168 -4.64 0.01 -22.00
N GLU A 169 -4.42 1.29 -22.30
CA GLU A 169 -3.15 1.77 -22.84
C GLU A 169 -2.00 1.47 -21.86
N GLY A 170 -2.23 1.69 -20.57
CA GLY A 170 -1.30 1.34 -19.50
C GLY A 170 -0.92 -0.15 -19.52
N CYS A 171 -1.87 -1.03 -19.78
CA CYS A 171 -1.61 -2.47 -19.91
C CYS A 171 -0.64 -2.75 -21.06
N LEU A 172 -0.83 -2.11 -22.22
CA LEU A 172 0.06 -2.28 -23.37
C LEU A 172 1.46 -1.75 -23.07
N VAL A 173 1.58 -0.54 -22.50
CA VAL A 173 2.87 0.09 -22.21
C VAL A 173 3.64 -0.67 -21.11
N ALA A 174 2.97 -1.00 -20.01
CA ALA A 174 3.58 -1.80 -18.94
C ALA A 174 3.88 -3.23 -19.39
N GLY A 175 2.97 -3.84 -20.15
CA GLY A 175 3.16 -5.14 -20.78
C GLY A 175 4.39 -5.16 -21.67
N ARG A 176 4.55 -4.16 -22.56
CA ARG A 176 5.74 -4.01 -23.41
C ARG A 176 7.02 -3.81 -22.60
N ALA A 177 6.96 -3.06 -21.50
CA ALA A 177 8.11 -2.86 -20.61
C ALA A 177 8.57 -4.18 -19.95
N MET A 178 7.65 -5.10 -19.70
CA MET A 178 7.92 -6.42 -19.09
C MET A 178 7.93 -7.58 -20.10
N ASN A 179 7.87 -7.27 -21.40
CA ASN A 179 7.72 -8.22 -22.51
C ASN A 179 6.60 -9.25 -22.29
N CYS A 180 5.45 -8.81 -21.75
CA CYS A 180 4.29 -9.64 -21.51
C CYS A 180 3.51 -9.96 -22.79
N THR A 181 3.10 -11.21 -22.98
CA THR A 181 2.24 -11.63 -24.10
C THR A 181 0.80 -11.13 -23.95
N ALA A 182 0.33 -11.02 -22.70
CA ALA A 182 -1.01 -10.53 -22.41
C ALA A 182 -1.10 -9.84 -21.04
N ALA A 183 -2.16 -9.05 -20.85
CA ALA A 183 -2.61 -8.58 -19.56
C ALA A 183 -3.92 -9.25 -19.14
N TYR A 184 -4.00 -9.67 -17.87
CA TYR A 184 -5.23 -10.06 -17.22
C TYR A 184 -5.64 -8.97 -16.24
N ILE A 185 -6.76 -8.28 -16.50
CA ILE A 185 -7.35 -7.36 -15.54
C ILE A 185 -8.27 -8.17 -14.64
N TYR A 186 -7.87 -8.34 -13.38
CA TYR A 186 -8.68 -9.00 -12.36
C TYR A 186 -9.52 -7.95 -11.66
N ILE A 187 -10.78 -7.82 -12.08
CA ILE A 187 -11.72 -6.83 -11.55
C ILE A 187 -12.57 -7.43 -10.44
N ARG A 188 -12.86 -6.62 -9.42
CA ARG A 188 -13.75 -6.98 -8.32
C ARG A 188 -15.07 -7.55 -8.81
N GLY A 189 -15.59 -8.57 -8.11
CA GLY A 189 -16.86 -9.20 -8.46
C GLY A 189 -18.03 -8.22 -8.43
N GLU A 190 -18.09 -7.35 -7.43
CA GLU A 190 -19.15 -6.37 -7.22
C GLU A 190 -19.16 -5.25 -8.28
N PHE A 191 -18.04 -5.03 -8.96
CA PHE A 191 -17.87 -4.00 -9.99
C PHE A 191 -18.38 -4.46 -11.37
N TYR A 192 -19.63 -4.92 -11.43
CA TYR A 192 -20.23 -5.41 -12.68
C TYR A 192 -20.41 -4.30 -13.73
N HIS A 193 -20.84 -3.11 -13.30
CA HIS A 193 -20.99 -1.97 -14.21
C HIS A 193 -19.65 -1.55 -14.79
N GLU A 194 -18.64 -1.41 -13.93
CA GLU A 194 -17.28 -1.02 -14.31
C GLU A 194 -16.64 -2.10 -15.21
N ALA A 195 -16.88 -3.39 -14.94
CA ALA A 195 -16.48 -4.48 -15.82
C ALA A 195 -17.10 -4.35 -17.21
N THR A 196 -18.38 -3.98 -17.29
CA THR A 196 -19.09 -3.81 -18.57
C THR A 196 -18.53 -2.63 -19.37
N VAL A 197 -18.27 -1.51 -18.70
CA VAL A 197 -17.64 -0.33 -19.31
C VAL A 197 -16.24 -0.65 -19.81
N LEU A 198 -15.42 -1.31 -18.98
CA LEU A 198 -14.06 -1.68 -19.33
C LEU A 198 -14.03 -2.71 -20.47
N GLN A 199 -14.93 -3.70 -20.47
CA GLN A 199 -15.04 -4.67 -21.56
C GLN A 199 -15.41 -4.01 -22.89
N ARG A 200 -16.30 -3.01 -22.87
CA ARG A 200 -16.63 -2.21 -24.05
C ARG A 200 -15.41 -1.44 -24.57
N ALA A 201 -14.67 -0.78 -23.68
CA ALA A 201 -13.44 -0.05 -24.04
C ALA A 201 -12.36 -0.99 -24.61
N ILE A 202 -12.22 -2.20 -24.05
CA ILE A 202 -11.34 -3.25 -24.60
C ILE A 202 -11.77 -3.60 -26.03
N GLN A 203 -13.07 -3.84 -26.27
CA GLN A 203 -13.59 -4.14 -27.61
C GLN A 203 -13.36 -2.98 -28.60
N GLU A 204 -13.51 -1.73 -28.16
CA GLU A 204 -13.19 -0.55 -28.97
C GLU A 204 -11.71 -0.51 -29.35
N ALA A 205 -10.81 -0.79 -28.41
CA ALA A 205 -9.37 -0.85 -28.65
C ALA A 205 -8.99 -1.96 -29.65
N TYR A 206 -9.60 -3.16 -29.53
CA TYR A 206 -9.42 -4.23 -30.52
C TYR A 206 -9.93 -3.84 -31.91
N LYS A 207 -11.14 -3.25 -32.01
CA LYS A 207 -11.71 -2.79 -33.29
C LYS A 207 -10.85 -1.72 -33.97
N ALA A 208 -10.17 -0.89 -33.19
CA ALA A 208 -9.27 0.15 -33.70
C ALA A 208 -7.84 -0.35 -33.99
N GLY A 209 -7.53 -1.63 -33.78
CA GLY A 209 -6.18 -2.18 -33.97
C GLY A 209 -5.16 -1.68 -32.94
N LEU A 210 -5.63 -1.21 -31.78
CA LEU A 210 -4.78 -0.73 -30.68
C LEU A 210 -4.30 -1.88 -29.78
N LEU A 211 -4.99 -3.03 -29.84
CA LEU A 211 -4.65 -4.27 -29.15
C LEU A 211 -4.70 -5.46 -30.11
N GLY A 212 -4.24 -6.62 -29.64
CA GLY A 212 -4.22 -7.88 -30.39
C GLY A 212 -2.93 -8.03 -31.17
N LYS A 213 -3.03 -8.65 -32.35
CA LYS A 213 -1.89 -8.80 -33.25
C LYS A 213 -1.42 -7.43 -33.72
N ASN A 214 -0.11 -7.19 -33.63
CA ASN A 214 0.53 -5.95 -34.03
C ASN A 214 -0.13 -4.71 -33.39
N ALA A 215 -0.28 -4.72 -32.07
CA ALA A 215 -0.90 -3.67 -31.28
C ALA A 215 -0.34 -2.28 -31.63
N CYS A 216 -1.23 -1.34 -31.98
CA CYS A 216 -0.89 0.00 -32.46
C CYS A 216 0.03 0.02 -33.71
N ASN A 217 0.03 -1.04 -34.54
CA ASN A 217 0.94 -1.22 -35.68
C ASN A 217 2.44 -1.09 -35.30
N SER A 218 2.79 -1.56 -34.11
CA SER A 218 4.14 -1.42 -33.53
C SER A 218 5.10 -2.57 -33.83
N GLY A 219 4.58 -3.73 -34.23
CA GLY A 219 5.26 -5.02 -34.34
C GLY A 219 5.14 -5.89 -33.08
N TYR A 220 4.36 -5.48 -32.08
CA TYR A 220 4.19 -6.18 -30.82
C TYR A 220 2.79 -6.77 -30.69
N ASP A 221 2.68 -8.08 -30.46
CA ASP A 221 1.40 -8.74 -30.20
C ASP A 221 1.06 -8.64 -28.71
N PHE A 222 -0.15 -8.17 -28.39
CA PHE A 222 -0.56 -7.99 -27.00
C PHE A 222 -2.06 -8.07 -26.80
N ASP A 223 -2.50 -9.04 -26.00
CA ASP A 223 -3.92 -9.22 -25.66
C ASP A 223 -4.26 -8.70 -24.25
N VAL A 224 -5.52 -8.29 -24.07
CA VAL A 224 -6.06 -7.88 -22.76
C VAL A 224 -7.31 -8.69 -22.46
N PHE A 225 -7.25 -9.46 -21.38
CA PHE A 225 -8.34 -10.27 -20.87
C PHE A 225 -8.93 -9.65 -19.61
N LEU A 226 -10.25 -9.65 -19.50
CA LEU A 226 -10.96 -9.22 -18.30
C LEU A 226 -11.44 -10.45 -17.52
N HIS A 227 -11.04 -10.58 -16.26
CA HIS A 227 -11.46 -11.64 -15.37
C HIS A 227 -12.16 -11.04 -14.14
N ARG A 228 -13.32 -11.56 -13.77
CA ARG A 228 -14.10 -11.06 -12.62
C ARG A 228 -13.91 -11.96 -11.41
N GLY A 229 -13.56 -11.36 -10.27
CA GLY A 229 -13.61 -12.03 -8.97
C GLY A 229 -15.03 -12.25 -8.45
N MET A 230 -15.16 -12.65 -7.19
CA MET A 230 -16.45 -12.97 -6.56
C MET A 230 -16.49 -12.57 -5.07
N GLY A 231 -16.16 -11.30 -4.77
CA GLY A 231 -16.36 -10.70 -3.43
C GLY A 231 -15.44 -11.24 -2.33
N ALA A 232 -14.13 -11.15 -2.53
CA ALA A 232 -13.14 -11.57 -1.53
C ALA A 232 -11.96 -10.60 -1.49
N TYR A 233 -11.84 -9.80 -0.42
CA TYR A 233 -10.75 -8.82 -0.26
C TYR A 233 -9.36 -9.47 -0.30
N VAL A 234 -9.23 -10.68 0.24
CA VAL A 234 -7.97 -11.43 0.18
C VAL A 234 -7.52 -11.72 -1.25
N CYS A 235 -8.43 -11.79 -2.23
CA CYS A 235 -8.07 -11.91 -3.65
C CYS A 235 -7.46 -10.64 -4.23
N GLY A 236 -7.49 -9.50 -3.51
CA GLY A 236 -6.71 -8.33 -3.81
C GLY A 236 -5.22 -8.46 -3.45
N GLU A 237 -4.79 -9.49 -2.71
CA GLU A 237 -3.37 -9.77 -2.49
C GLU A 237 -2.73 -10.38 -3.74
N GLU A 238 -1.51 -9.97 -4.07
CA GLU A 238 -0.81 -10.33 -5.31
C GLU A 238 -0.81 -11.84 -5.64
N THR A 239 -0.47 -12.72 -4.71
CA THR A 239 -0.41 -14.16 -4.98
C THR A 239 -1.76 -14.86 -4.86
N SER A 240 -2.63 -14.36 -3.99
CA SER A 240 -4.02 -14.80 -3.88
C SER A 240 -4.81 -14.52 -5.16
N LEU A 241 -4.59 -13.34 -5.74
CA LEU A 241 -5.17 -12.92 -7.02
C LEU A 241 -4.77 -13.89 -8.14
N ILE A 242 -3.50 -14.28 -8.19
CA ILE A 242 -2.99 -15.27 -9.14
C ILE A 242 -3.71 -16.61 -8.96
N GLU A 243 -3.84 -17.12 -7.74
CA GLU A 243 -4.55 -18.38 -7.46
C GLU A 243 -6.03 -18.31 -7.85
N SER A 244 -6.70 -17.19 -7.54
CA SER A 244 -8.09 -16.97 -7.94
C SER A 244 -8.27 -16.91 -9.46
N LEU A 245 -7.35 -16.24 -10.17
CA LEU A 245 -7.32 -16.16 -11.63
C LEU A 245 -7.10 -17.54 -12.28
N GLU A 246 -6.36 -18.42 -11.62
CA GLU A 246 -6.16 -19.82 -12.04
C GLU A 246 -7.36 -20.73 -11.74
N GLY A 247 -8.46 -20.20 -11.18
CA GLY A 247 -9.65 -20.97 -10.84
C GLY A 247 -9.54 -21.76 -9.53
N LYS A 248 -8.55 -21.46 -8.70
CA LYS A 248 -8.38 -22.06 -7.36
C LYS A 248 -8.98 -21.14 -6.29
N PRO A 249 -9.13 -21.60 -5.04
CA PRO A 249 -9.45 -20.70 -3.94
C PRO A 249 -8.40 -19.59 -3.81
N GLY A 250 -8.82 -18.35 -3.56
CA GLY A 250 -7.95 -17.19 -3.32
C GLY A 250 -7.17 -17.29 -2.01
N LYS A 251 -6.22 -18.21 -1.97
CA LYS A 251 -5.33 -18.49 -0.84
C LYS A 251 -3.91 -18.12 -1.27
N PRO A 252 -3.26 -17.12 -0.63
CA PRO A 252 -1.93 -16.67 -0.98
C PRO A 252 -0.88 -17.80 -1.07
N ARG A 253 0.10 -17.61 -1.95
CA ARG A 253 1.29 -18.47 -2.04
C ARG A 253 2.36 -17.97 -1.07
N LEU A 254 3.13 -18.90 -0.49
CA LEU A 254 4.33 -18.53 0.25
C LEU A 254 5.39 -17.97 -0.73
N LYS A 255 6.04 -16.87 -0.35
CA LYS A 255 7.18 -16.30 -1.07
C LYS A 255 8.47 -16.74 -0.36
N PRO A 256 9.48 -17.31 -1.05
CA PRO A 256 9.56 -17.68 -2.48
C PRO A 256 8.80 -18.96 -2.87
N PRO A 257 8.46 -19.17 -4.17
CA PRO A 257 8.87 -18.37 -5.34
C PRO A 257 8.06 -17.08 -5.53
N PHE A 258 8.73 -16.03 -6.02
CA PHE A 258 8.08 -14.76 -6.34
C PHE A 258 7.30 -14.85 -7.68
N PRO A 259 6.21 -14.07 -7.87
CA PRO A 259 5.43 -14.07 -9.10
C PRO A 259 6.25 -13.81 -10.38
N ALA A 260 7.29 -12.97 -10.28
CA ALA A 260 8.16 -12.66 -11.42
C ALA A 260 8.91 -13.91 -11.95
N ALA A 261 9.07 -14.94 -11.14
CA ALA A 261 9.60 -16.23 -11.57
C ALA A 261 8.46 -17.24 -11.87
N VAL A 262 7.52 -17.40 -10.93
CA VAL A 262 6.41 -18.36 -11.03
C VAL A 262 5.12 -17.71 -10.58
N GLY A 263 4.41 -17.10 -11.53
CA GLY A 263 3.16 -16.40 -11.35
C GLY A 263 1.96 -17.18 -11.90
N VAL A 264 1.11 -16.51 -12.68
CA VAL A 264 -0.10 -17.11 -13.24
C VAL A 264 0.23 -18.23 -14.22
N PHE A 265 -0.43 -19.36 -14.07
CA PHE A 265 -0.23 -20.58 -14.87
C PHE A 265 1.22 -21.10 -14.82
N GLY A 266 1.93 -20.81 -13.72
CA GLY A 266 3.35 -21.16 -13.58
C GLY A 266 4.30 -20.36 -14.48
N CYS A 267 3.81 -19.27 -15.05
CA CYS A 267 4.55 -18.38 -15.96
C CYS A 267 5.01 -17.10 -15.24
N PRO A 268 6.14 -16.48 -15.66
CA PRO A 268 6.58 -15.20 -15.11
C PRO A 268 5.46 -14.17 -15.16
N SER A 269 5.14 -13.56 -14.02
CA SER A 269 4.06 -12.58 -13.92
C SER A 269 4.36 -11.45 -12.97
N THR A 270 3.83 -10.26 -13.26
CA THR A 270 3.83 -9.14 -12.32
C THR A 270 2.43 -8.68 -12.05
N VAL A 271 2.08 -8.58 -10.76
CA VAL A 271 0.82 -7.96 -10.33
C VAL A 271 1.04 -6.47 -10.08
N ALA A 272 0.25 -5.60 -10.68
CA ALA A 272 0.33 -4.15 -10.47
C ALA A 272 -1.07 -3.54 -10.31
N ASN A 273 -1.19 -2.55 -9.42
CA ASN A 273 -2.45 -1.85 -9.20
C ASN A 273 -2.88 -1.05 -10.43
N VAL A 274 -4.20 -0.91 -10.65
CA VAL A 274 -4.81 -0.10 -11.72
C VAL A 274 -4.15 1.28 -11.84
N GLU A 275 -4.09 2.06 -10.75
CA GLU A 275 -3.48 3.40 -10.77
C GLU A 275 -2.01 3.39 -11.24
N THR A 276 -1.19 2.41 -10.79
CA THR A 276 0.22 2.30 -11.20
C THR A 276 0.37 2.01 -12.69
N VAL A 277 -0.51 1.16 -13.24
CA VAL A 277 -0.50 0.80 -14.66
C VAL A 277 -1.02 1.97 -15.51
N ALA A 278 -2.11 2.62 -15.09
CA ALA A 278 -2.77 3.68 -15.84
C ALA A 278 -1.95 4.98 -15.92
N VAL A 279 -1.08 5.29 -14.94
CA VAL A 279 -0.21 6.47 -15.03
C VAL A 279 0.97 6.29 -16.00
N ALA A 280 1.35 5.04 -16.29
CA ALA A 280 2.57 4.74 -17.03
C ALA A 280 2.63 5.36 -18.44
N PRO A 281 1.58 5.31 -19.28
CA PRO A 281 1.61 5.95 -20.61
C PRO A 281 1.82 7.46 -20.51
N THR A 282 1.19 8.12 -19.54
CA THR A 282 1.34 9.57 -19.33
C THR A 282 2.74 9.93 -18.87
N ILE A 283 3.36 9.12 -18.00
CA ILE A 283 4.78 9.28 -17.63
C ILE A 283 5.66 9.17 -18.87
N MET A 284 5.44 8.18 -19.75
CA MET A 284 6.23 8.04 -20.98
C MET A 284 6.06 9.21 -21.95
N ARG A 285 4.86 9.81 -22.00
CA ARG A 285 4.56 10.96 -22.87
C ARG A 285 5.14 12.27 -22.34
N ARG A 286 5.00 12.52 -21.03
CA ARG A 286 5.39 13.78 -20.39
C ARG A 286 6.84 13.78 -19.89
N GLY A 287 7.45 12.60 -19.78
CA GLY A 287 8.80 12.38 -19.32
C GLY A 287 8.91 12.12 -17.82
N ALA A 288 9.87 11.27 -17.44
CA ALA A 288 10.16 10.91 -16.05
C ALA A 288 10.40 12.13 -15.14
N ASN A 289 11.15 13.13 -15.62
CA ASN A 289 11.50 14.32 -14.83
C ASN A 289 10.28 15.14 -14.41
N TRP A 290 9.25 15.23 -15.26
CA TRP A 290 8.02 15.92 -14.92
C TRP A 290 7.32 15.22 -13.75
N PHE A 291 7.16 13.90 -13.81
CA PHE A 291 6.53 13.14 -12.73
C PHE A 291 7.37 13.17 -11.45
N ASN A 292 8.70 13.11 -11.60
CA ASN A 292 9.64 13.18 -10.46
C ASN A 292 9.72 14.57 -9.81
N SER A 293 9.27 15.63 -10.50
CA SER A 293 9.24 17.00 -9.96
C SER A 293 8.07 17.27 -9.01
N LEU A 294 7.15 16.32 -8.90
CA LEU A 294 5.97 16.38 -8.03
C LEU A 294 6.23 15.57 -6.77
N GLY A 295 5.92 16.11 -5.59
CA GLY A 295 6.13 15.46 -4.29
C GLY A 295 7.57 15.54 -3.77
N ARG A 296 7.81 14.97 -2.59
CA ARG A 296 9.15 14.88 -1.99
C ARG A 296 10.01 13.83 -2.67
N GLU A 297 11.32 13.91 -2.44
CA GLU A 297 12.26 12.86 -2.82
C GLU A 297 11.77 11.49 -2.30
N ARG A 298 11.91 10.44 -3.13
CA ARG A 298 11.41 9.07 -2.89
C ARG A 298 9.88 8.95 -2.75
N ASN A 299 9.13 10.02 -2.96
CA ASN A 299 7.68 10.09 -2.84
C ASN A 299 7.07 10.81 -4.05
N SER A 300 7.60 10.50 -5.23
CA SER A 300 7.32 11.29 -6.42
C SER A 300 5.96 11.02 -7.06
N GLY A 301 5.45 12.05 -7.73
CA GLY A 301 4.29 12.01 -8.60
C GLY A 301 2.99 12.54 -8.00
N THR A 302 1.90 12.20 -8.67
CA THR A 302 0.54 12.41 -8.17
C THR A 302 -0.01 11.14 -7.53
N LYS A 303 -1.10 11.30 -6.78
CA LYS A 303 -1.84 10.22 -6.15
C LYS A 303 -3.34 10.53 -6.15
N LEU A 304 -4.15 9.51 -6.44
CA LEU A 304 -5.59 9.57 -6.17
C LEU A 304 -5.83 9.38 -4.66
N PHE A 305 -6.43 10.37 -4.03
CA PHE A 305 -6.86 10.36 -2.63
C PHE A 305 -8.37 10.14 -2.54
N CYS A 306 -8.80 9.19 -1.72
CA CYS A 306 -10.22 8.94 -1.46
C CYS A 306 -10.55 9.47 -0.06
N ILE A 307 -11.16 10.65 0.03
CA ILE A 307 -11.52 11.28 1.30
C ILE A 307 -12.95 10.86 1.67
N SER A 308 -13.08 10.19 2.80
CA SER A 308 -14.33 9.57 3.27
C SER A 308 -14.53 9.77 4.77
N GLY A 309 -15.70 9.38 5.29
CA GLY A 309 -16.05 9.54 6.70
C GLY A 309 -16.65 10.92 7.00
N HIS A 310 -16.30 11.50 8.14
CA HIS A 310 -16.91 12.71 8.69
C HIS A 310 -16.28 14.00 8.11
N VAL A 311 -16.45 14.19 6.82
CA VAL A 311 -16.11 15.43 6.08
C VAL A 311 -17.37 15.99 5.42
N ASN A 312 -17.35 17.29 5.10
CA ASN A 312 -18.52 17.95 4.51
C ASN A 312 -18.83 17.45 3.09
N ASN A 313 -17.79 17.18 2.28
CA ASN A 313 -17.91 16.70 0.91
C ASN A 313 -16.96 15.52 0.66
N PRO A 314 -17.35 14.27 1.01
CA PRO A 314 -16.56 13.09 0.67
C PRO A 314 -16.31 13.02 -0.85
N THR A 315 -15.05 12.84 -1.26
CA THR A 315 -14.67 12.89 -2.67
C THR A 315 -13.41 12.07 -2.96
N THR A 316 -13.25 11.66 -4.21
CA THR A 316 -11.96 11.17 -4.72
C THR A 316 -11.33 12.25 -5.59
N VAL A 317 -10.10 12.62 -5.30
CA VAL A 317 -9.37 13.69 -6.00
C VAL A 317 -7.95 13.24 -6.30
N GLU A 318 -7.45 13.52 -7.50
CA GLU A 318 -6.01 13.42 -7.77
C GLU A 318 -5.32 14.61 -7.11
N GLU A 319 -4.16 14.47 -6.49
CA GLU A 319 -3.41 15.62 -6.00
C GLU A 319 -1.91 15.28 -5.96
N GLU A 320 -1.07 16.28 -5.76
CA GLU A 320 0.38 16.05 -5.61
C GLU A 320 0.66 15.17 -4.39
N MET A 321 1.60 14.23 -4.52
CA MET A 321 2.15 13.54 -3.36
C MET A 321 2.74 14.55 -2.36
N SER A 322 2.81 14.17 -1.08
CA SER A 322 3.36 15.01 -0.02
C SER A 322 2.54 16.26 0.32
N ILE A 323 1.32 16.43 -0.22
CA ILE A 323 0.37 17.44 0.25
C ILE A 323 0.10 17.29 1.76
N PRO A 324 0.03 18.39 2.55
CA PRO A 324 -0.41 18.30 3.94
C PRO A 324 -1.82 17.69 4.06
N LEU A 325 -2.01 16.77 5.00
CA LEU A 325 -3.29 16.09 5.23
C LEU A 325 -4.42 17.08 5.52
N ARG A 326 -4.11 18.12 6.30
CA ARG A 326 -5.05 19.20 6.60
C ARG A 326 -5.49 19.94 5.35
N ASP A 327 -4.54 20.38 4.52
CA ASP A 327 -4.82 21.10 3.28
C ASP A 327 -5.65 20.25 2.32
N LEU A 328 -5.34 18.95 2.22
CA LEU A 328 -6.11 17.99 1.43
C LEU A 328 -7.58 17.95 1.87
N ILE A 329 -7.85 17.81 3.18
CA ILE A 329 -9.21 17.72 3.74
C ILE A 329 -9.94 19.07 3.63
N GLU A 330 -9.32 20.16 4.05
CA GLU A 330 -9.95 21.48 4.07
C GLU A 330 -10.28 21.97 2.65
N LYS A 331 -9.35 21.80 1.69
CA LYS A 331 -9.51 22.30 0.33
C LYS A 331 -10.42 21.42 -0.53
N HIS A 332 -10.23 20.11 -0.51
CA HIS A 332 -10.90 19.23 -1.47
C HIS A 332 -12.16 18.56 -0.92
N ALA A 333 -12.24 18.33 0.39
CA ALA A 333 -13.44 17.77 1.03
C ALA A 333 -14.27 18.81 1.79
N GLY A 334 -13.91 20.09 1.71
CA GLY A 334 -14.60 21.18 2.39
C GLY A 334 -14.46 21.15 3.92
N GLY A 335 -13.44 20.48 4.44
CA GLY A 335 -13.18 20.36 5.88
C GLY A 335 -13.92 19.22 6.58
N VAL A 336 -13.52 19.00 7.83
CA VAL A 336 -14.16 18.07 8.76
C VAL A 336 -15.54 18.59 9.13
N THR A 337 -16.51 17.71 9.32
CA THR A 337 -17.85 18.09 9.79
C THR A 337 -17.72 18.79 11.15
N GLY A 338 -18.24 20.02 11.28
CA GLY A 338 -18.09 20.84 12.49
C GLY A 338 -16.73 21.56 12.64
N GLY A 339 -15.88 21.54 11.60
CA GLY A 339 -14.58 22.24 11.58
C GLY A 339 -13.41 21.36 12.04
N TRP A 340 -12.18 21.81 11.75
CA TRP A 340 -10.96 21.04 12.02
C TRP A 340 -10.76 20.71 13.51
N ASP A 341 -11.22 21.58 14.41
CA ASP A 341 -11.18 21.33 15.85
C ASP A 341 -12.13 20.21 16.30
N ASN A 342 -13.11 19.84 15.48
CA ASN A 342 -13.96 18.69 15.72
C ASN A 342 -13.32 17.36 15.27
N LEU A 343 -12.12 17.39 14.68
CA LEU A 343 -11.40 16.17 14.32
C LEU A 343 -11.00 15.37 15.57
N LYS A 344 -11.29 14.06 15.57
CA LYS A 344 -10.77 13.12 16.57
C LYS A 344 -9.56 12.39 16.03
N ALA A 345 -9.71 11.79 14.84
CA ALA A 345 -8.70 10.94 14.25
C ALA A 345 -8.88 10.75 12.74
N VAL A 346 -7.83 10.26 12.07
CA VAL A 346 -7.85 9.89 10.65
C VAL A 346 -7.16 8.55 10.46
N ILE A 347 -7.72 7.66 9.65
CA ILE A 347 -6.97 6.55 9.07
C ILE A 347 -6.50 7.02 7.69
N PRO A 348 -5.20 7.25 7.47
CA PRO A 348 -4.71 8.00 6.31
C PRO A 348 -4.63 7.17 5.01
N GLY A 349 -4.64 5.84 5.10
CA GLY A 349 -4.18 4.98 4.00
C GLY A 349 -5.03 3.76 3.68
N GLY A 350 -6.34 3.82 3.93
CA GLY A 350 -7.22 2.65 3.94
C GLY A 350 -7.20 1.97 5.30
N SER A 351 -8.21 1.14 5.55
CA SER A 351 -8.40 0.49 6.85
C SER A 351 -7.23 -0.34 7.36
N SER A 352 -6.26 -0.70 6.52
CA SER A 352 -5.06 -1.45 6.88
C SER A 352 -4.04 -0.61 7.64
N THR A 353 -4.12 0.71 7.61
CA THR A 353 -3.09 1.56 8.24
C THR A 353 -3.49 2.02 9.64
N PRO A 354 -2.50 2.18 10.56
CA PRO A 354 -2.77 2.69 11.89
C PRO A 354 -3.46 4.06 11.88
N ILE A 355 -4.46 4.21 12.76
CA ILE A 355 -5.15 5.47 13.01
C ILE A 355 -4.20 6.53 13.58
N LEU A 356 -4.35 7.78 13.14
CA LEU A 356 -3.61 8.95 13.62
C LEU A 356 -4.55 9.90 14.39
N PRO A 357 -4.18 10.32 15.62
CA PRO A 357 -4.94 11.34 16.36
C PRO A 357 -4.72 12.74 15.79
N LYS A 358 -5.66 13.66 16.04
CA LYS A 358 -5.63 15.04 15.52
C LYS A 358 -4.26 15.72 15.62
N HIS A 359 -3.58 15.63 16.76
CA HIS A 359 -2.32 16.35 16.99
C HIS A 359 -1.18 15.91 16.06
N ILE A 360 -1.21 14.67 15.54
CA ILE A 360 -0.27 14.22 14.50
C ILE A 360 -0.76 14.70 13.13
N CYS A 361 -2.07 14.63 12.88
CA CYS A 361 -2.68 15.07 11.63
C CYS A 361 -2.46 16.56 11.32
N ASP A 362 -2.24 17.41 12.34
CA ASP A 362 -2.02 18.85 12.19
C ASP A 362 -0.78 19.17 11.31
N GLU A 363 0.26 18.34 11.34
CA GLU A 363 1.53 18.52 10.59
C GLU A 363 1.83 17.38 9.60
N GLN A 364 0.91 16.43 9.44
CA GLN A 364 1.13 15.23 8.65
C GLN A 364 1.15 15.51 7.15
N LEU A 365 2.16 14.99 6.43
CA LEU A 365 2.19 14.97 4.97
C LEU A 365 1.64 13.65 4.43
N MET A 366 0.96 13.72 3.29
CA MET A 366 0.37 12.58 2.61
C MET A 366 1.34 11.95 1.61
N ASP A 367 2.36 11.29 2.16
CA ASP A 367 3.28 10.45 1.40
C ASP A 367 3.72 9.20 2.17
N PHE A 368 4.45 8.28 1.52
CA PHE A 368 4.77 6.99 2.12
C PHE A 368 5.73 7.11 3.30
N ASP A 369 6.73 7.96 3.19
CA ASP A 369 7.81 8.03 4.18
C ASP A 369 7.37 8.83 5.41
N SER A 370 6.68 9.96 5.24
CA SER A 370 6.17 10.77 6.36
C SER A 370 5.13 10.01 7.20
N LEU A 371 4.23 9.26 6.55
CA LEU A 371 3.24 8.46 7.29
C LEU A 371 3.88 7.27 8.01
N LYS A 372 4.95 6.70 7.43
CA LYS A 372 5.74 5.66 8.09
C LYS A 372 6.45 6.21 9.34
N ASP A 373 7.02 7.41 9.25
CA ASP A 373 7.69 8.06 10.39
C ASP A 373 6.71 8.34 11.54
N SER A 374 5.45 8.65 11.23
CA SER A 374 4.34 8.78 12.20
C SER A 374 3.75 7.43 12.65
N GLN A 375 4.45 6.31 12.41
CA GLN A 375 4.00 4.95 12.76
C GLN A 375 2.64 4.57 12.16
N SER A 376 2.35 5.08 10.96
CA SER A 376 1.21 4.69 10.13
C SER A 376 1.71 4.32 8.72
N GLY A 377 0.85 4.41 7.71
CA GLY A 377 1.21 4.17 6.32
C GLY A 377 0.29 4.91 5.36
N LEU A 378 0.79 5.19 4.16
CA LEU A 378 -0.01 5.78 3.08
C LEU A 378 -1.01 4.79 2.49
N GLY A 379 -0.68 3.50 2.49
CA GLY A 379 -1.52 2.46 1.91
C GLY A 379 -2.04 2.84 0.52
N THR A 380 -3.36 2.76 0.32
CA THR A 380 -4.02 3.14 -0.93
C THR A 380 -4.29 4.64 -1.07
N ALA A 381 -3.93 5.44 -0.05
CA ALA A 381 -4.29 6.85 0.14
C ALA A 381 -5.81 7.09 0.29
N ALA A 382 -6.50 6.12 0.88
CA ALA A 382 -7.88 6.28 1.33
C ALA A 382 -7.92 6.91 2.73
N VAL A 383 -8.31 8.18 2.78
CA VAL A 383 -8.37 8.99 4.00
C VAL A 383 -9.76 8.82 4.64
N ILE A 384 -9.84 8.09 5.75
CA ILE A 384 -11.07 7.90 6.52
C ILE A 384 -11.03 8.84 7.73
N VAL A 385 -11.85 9.89 7.67
CA VAL A 385 -11.91 10.95 8.69
C VAL A 385 -12.95 10.60 9.75
N MET A 386 -12.58 10.75 11.03
CA MET A 386 -13.45 10.54 12.19
C MET A 386 -13.45 11.78 13.08
N ASP A 387 -14.63 12.37 13.24
CA ASP A 387 -14.84 13.50 14.15
C ASP A 387 -15.03 13.05 15.62
N LYS A 388 -15.15 14.00 16.55
CA LYS A 388 -15.31 13.73 17.99
C LYS A 388 -16.62 13.03 18.36
N SER A 389 -17.62 13.02 17.48
CA SER A 389 -18.86 12.25 17.70
C SER A 389 -18.66 10.73 17.53
N THR A 390 -17.52 10.33 16.97
CA THR A 390 -17.22 8.92 16.66
C THR A 390 -16.77 8.15 17.90
N ASP A 391 -17.43 7.01 18.13
CA ASP A 391 -16.86 5.93 18.94
C ASP A 391 -15.75 5.22 18.14
N VAL A 392 -14.51 5.63 18.39
CA VAL A 392 -13.34 5.11 17.67
C VAL A 392 -13.08 3.64 17.99
N VAL A 393 -13.41 3.19 19.21
CA VAL A 393 -13.27 1.78 19.60
C VAL A 393 -14.22 0.91 18.78
N ARG A 394 -15.47 1.35 18.62
CA ARG A 394 -16.46 0.69 17.77
C ARG A 394 -16.06 0.70 16.29
N ALA A 395 -15.50 1.80 15.79
CA ALA A 395 -15.03 1.87 14.41
C ALA A 395 -13.94 0.81 14.13
N ILE A 396 -12.94 0.69 15.00
CA ILE A 396 -11.87 -0.32 14.87
C ILE A 396 -12.36 -1.74 15.15
N SER A 397 -13.34 -1.92 16.05
CA SER A 397 -14.05 -3.18 16.25
C SER A 397 -14.72 -3.65 14.96
N ARG A 398 -15.40 -2.74 14.24
CA ARG A 398 -16.01 -3.03 12.94
C ARG A 398 -14.97 -3.39 11.87
N LEU A 399 -13.79 -2.78 11.87
CA LEU A 399 -12.67 -3.16 10.99
C LEU A 399 -12.14 -4.55 11.35
N SER A 400 -12.01 -4.87 12.63
CA SER A 400 -11.57 -6.20 13.08
C SER A 400 -12.52 -7.30 12.59
N LYS A 401 -13.85 -7.04 12.67
CA LYS A 401 -14.86 -7.91 12.07
C LYS A 401 -14.74 -8.05 10.55
N PHE A 402 -14.41 -6.96 9.84
CA PHE A 402 -14.16 -7.01 8.40
C PHE A 402 -12.99 -7.95 8.09
N TYR A 403 -11.86 -7.81 8.78
CA TYR A 403 -10.68 -8.65 8.52
C TYR A 403 -10.87 -10.12 8.89
N HIS A 404 -11.64 -10.42 9.94
CA HIS A 404 -12.01 -11.81 10.23
C HIS A 404 -12.89 -12.40 9.11
N HIS A 405 -13.89 -11.64 8.63
CA HIS A 405 -14.77 -12.08 7.53
C HIS A 405 -13.99 -12.29 6.22
N GLU A 406 -13.04 -11.39 5.94
CA GLU A 406 -12.27 -11.37 4.69
C GLU A 406 -10.95 -12.15 4.75
N SER A 407 -10.72 -12.94 5.81
CA SER A 407 -9.58 -13.83 5.90
C SER A 407 -9.82 -15.15 5.16
N CYS A 408 -8.89 -15.56 4.30
CA CYS A 408 -8.98 -16.86 3.60
C CYS A 408 -8.80 -18.09 4.53
N GLY A 409 -8.42 -17.88 5.79
CA GLY A 409 -8.24 -18.95 6.78
C GLY A 409 -7.06 -19.91 6.54
N GLN A 410 -6.13 -19.60 5.63
CA GLN A 410 -5.03 -20.51 5.30
C GLN A 410 -4.00 -20.65 6.43
N CYS A 411 -3.39 -19.55 6.88
CA CYS A 411 -2.37 -19.59 7.94
C CYS A 411 -2.99 -19.45 9.32
N THR A 412 -2.52 -20.27 10.27
CA THR A 412 -3.07 -20.33 11.64
C THR A 412 -3.01 -18.97 12.37
N PRO A 413 -1.91 -18.19 12.33
CA PRO A 413 -1.86 -16.91 13.05
C PRO A 413 -2.93 -15.93 12.57
N CYS A 414 -3.20 -15.88 11.26
CA CYS A 414 -4.29 -15.03 10.75
C CYS A 414 -5.68 -15.63 11.03
N ARG A 415 -5.88 -16.93 10.77
CA ARG A 415 -7.18 -17.59 10.90
C ARG A 415 -7.72 -17.51 12.33
N GLU A 416 -6.90 -17.91 13.30
CA GLU A 416 -7.31 -17.91 14.70
C GLU A 416 -7.14 -16.51 15.32
N GLY A 417 -6.08 -15.80 14.95
CA GLY A 417 -5.79 -14.47 15.49
C GLY A 417 -6.85 -13.44 15.13
N SER A 418 -7.33 -13.41 13.88
CA SER A 418 -8.37 -12.46 13.45
C SER A 418 -9.70 -12.66 14.17
N LYS A 419 -10.10 -13.92 14.38
CA LYS A 419 -11.28 -14.26 15.19
C LYS A 419 -11.09 -13.85 16.65
N TRP A 420 -9.92 -14.12 17.21
CA TRP A 420 -9.64 -13.80 18.61
C TRP A 420 -9.57 -12.29 18.85
N THR A 421 -8.93 -11.53 17.96
CA THR A 421 -8.93 -10.05 18.04
C THR A 421 -10.33 -9.49 17.90
N GLU A 422 -11.17 -9.97 16.98
CA GLU A 422 -12.57 -9.53 16.87
C GLU A 422 -13.31 -9.71 18.21
N GLN A 423 -13.17 -10.87 18.85
CA GLN A 423 -13.82 -11.15 20.13
C GLN A 423 -13.36 -10.22 21.25
N ILE A 424 -12.04 -9.97 21.35
CA ILE A 424 -11.51 -9.02 22.34
C ILE A 424 -11.99 -7.59 22.02
N MET A 425 -11.98 -7.19 20.75
CA MET A 425 -12.46 -5.87 20.32
C MET A 425 -13.94 -5.64 20.66
N HIS A 426 -14.78 -6.66 20.51
CA HIS A 426 -16.18 -6.59 20.94
C HIS A 426 -16.31 -6.39 22.46
N ARG A 427 -15.42 -6.98 23.25
CA ARG A 427 -15.36 -6.73 24.70
C ARG A 427 -14.85 -5.32 25.02
N PHE A 428 -13.88 -4.81 24.27
CA PHE A 428 -13.46 -3.41 24.42
C PHE A 428 -14.58 -2.44 24.05
N GLU A 429 -15.33 -2.71 22.97
CA GLU A 429 -16.47 -1.90 22.55
C GLU A 429 -17.54 -1.80 23.63
N SER A 430 -17.88 -2.93 24.28
CA SER A 430 -18.88 -3.02 25.36
C SER A 430 -18.33 -2.70 26.76
N GLY A 431 -17.02 -2.54 26.91
CA GLY A 431 -16.36 -2.33 28.19
C GLY A 431 -16.28 -3.56 29.10
N THR A 432 -16.64 -4.76 28.62
CA THR A 432 -16.61 -6.01 29.39
C THR A 432 -15.23 -6.69 29.38
N ALA A 433 -14.19 -6.01 28.89
CA ALA A 433 -12.82 -6.49 28.96
C ALA A 433 -12.18 -6.17 30.32
N ARG A 434 -11.00 -6.74 30.58
CA ARG A 434 -10.14 -6.34 31.70
C ARG A 434 -9.02 -5.42 31.23
N ALA A 435 -8.48 -4.61 32.13
CA ALA A 435 -7.36 -3.71 31.82
C ALA A 435 -6.14 -4.47 31.24
N ARG A 436 -5.82 -5.65 31.79
CA ARG A 436 -4.75 -6.53 31.29
C ARG A 436 -4.95 -6.98 29.84
N GLU A 437 -6.20 -7.02 29.36
CA GLU A 437 -6.48 -7.47 28.00
C GLU A 437 -5.99 -6.47 26.96
N ILE A 438 -5.78 -5.20 27.32
CA ILE A 438 -5.18 -4.18 26.43
C ILE A 438 -3.76 -4.59 26.06
N ASP A 439 -2.93 -4.92 27.05
CA ASP A 439 -1.54 -5.36 26.81
C ASP A 439 -1.50 -6.74 26.14
N MET A 440 -2.41 -7.66 26.52
CA MET A 440 -2.58 -8.95 25.84
C MET A 440 -2.94 -8.79 24.35
N MET A 441 -3.82 -7.84 24.02
CA MET A 441 -4.17 -7.53 22.63
C MET A 441 -2.95 -7.00 21.86
N GLN A 442 -2.15 -6.15 22.50
CA GLN A 442 -0.92 -5.63 21.92
C GLN A 442 0.13 -6.73 21.67
N GLU A 443 0.22 -7.73 22.55
CA GLU A 443 1.07 -8.92 22.35
C GLU A 443 0.55 -9.80 21.21
N LEU A 444 -0.75 -10.07 21.20
CA LEU A 444 -1.37 -10.92 20.19
C LEU A 444 -1.21 -10.34 18.78
N THR A 445 -1.42 -9.04 18.61
CA THR A 445 -1.22 -8.37 17.32
C THR A 445 0.23 -8.48 16.83
N LYS A 446 1.22 -8.47 17.74
CA LYS A 446 2.64 -8.71 17.40
C LYS A 446 2.97 -10.17 17.08
N GLN A 447 2.22 -11.13 17.64
CA GLN A 447 2.37 -12.54 17.30
C GLN A 447 1.80 -12.87 15.91
N VAL A 448 0.83 -12.08 15.42
CA VAL A 448 0.31 -12.20 14.06
C VAL A 448 1.27 -11.55 13.07
N GLU A 449 1.69 -10.32 13.35
CA GLU A 449 2.60 -9.54 12.49
C GLU A 449 3.89 -10.32 12.20
N GLY A 450 4.27 -10.44 10.93
CA GLY A 450 5.46 -11.18 10.50
C GLY A 450 5.35 -12.71 10.56
N HIS A 451 4.26 -13.28 11.07
CA HIS A 451 4.05 -14.74 11.18
C HIS A 451 2.92 -15.25 10.27
N THR A 452 2.43 -14.42 9.37
CA THR A 452 1.40 -14.78 8.38
C THR A 452 2.00 -14.96 6.98
N ILE A 453 1.27 -15.64 6.09
CA ILE A 453 1.74 -15.87 4.71
C ILE A 453 1.71 -14.58 3.88
N CYS A 454 0.73 -13.71 4.15
CA CYS A 454 0.46 -12.51 3.37
C CYS A 454 0.18 -11.32 4.29
N ALA A 455 0.24 -10.11 3.72
CA ALA A 455 0.13 -8.85 4.47
C ALA A 455 -1.24 -8.58 5.14
N LEU A 456 -2.23 -9.48 4.98
CA LEU A 456 -3.53 -9.35 5.67
C LEU A 456 -3.36 -9.45 7.20
N GLY A 457 -2.38 -10.23 7.68
CA GLY A 457 -2.06 -10.31 9.10
C GLY A 457 -1.71 -8.96 9.70
N GLU A 458 -0.80 -8.26 9.04
CA GLU A 458 -0.43 -6.88 9.35
C GLU A 458 -1.64 -5.94 9.21
N ALA A 459 -2.40 -6.05 8.13
CA ALA A 459 -3.55 -5.18 7.84
C ALA A 459 -4.62 -5.20 8.94
N PHE A 460 -4.85 -6.34 9.62
CA PHE A 460 -5.78 -6.39 10.74
C PHE A 460 -5.14 -6.08 12.09
N ALA A 461 -3.85 -6.33 12.26
CA ALA A 461 -3.13 -6.02 13.49
C ALA A 461 -2.92 -4.51 13.67
N TRP A 462 -2.49 -3.81 12.61
CA TRP A 462 -2.09 -2.41 12.66
C TRP A 462 -3.19 -1.42 13.10
N PRO A 463 -4.47 -1.55 12.70
CA PRO A 463 -5.54 -0.68 13.21
C PRO A 463 -5.74 -0.81 14.72
N ILE A 464 -5.63 -2.04 15.23
CA ILE A 464 -5.73 -2.34 16.67
C ILE A 464 -4.52 -1.77 17.42
N GLN A 465 -3.31 -1.96 16.88
CA GLN A 465 -2.08 -1.39 17.46
C GLN A 465 -2.16 0.15 17.50
N GLY A 466 -2.65 0.79 16.43
CA GLY A 466 -2.86 2.24 16.39
C GLY A 466 -3.90 2.71 17.41
N LEU A 467 -5.02 1.98 17.55
CA LEU A 467 -6.03 2.26 18.57
C LEU A 467 -5.44 2.20 19.98
N ILE A 468 -4.71 1.13 20.31
CA ILE A 468 -4.09 0.99 21.63
C ILE A 468 -3.09 2.11 21.87
N ARG A 469 -2.22 2.39 20.90
CA ARG A 469 -1.17 3.42 21.04
C ARG A 469 -1.74 4.82 21.29
N HIS A 470 -2.82 5.21 20.62
CA HIS A 470 -3.32 6.59 20.64
C HIS A 470 -4.56 6.77 21.52
N PHE A 471 -5.34 5.71 21.75
CA PHE A 471 -6.63 5.75 22.45
C PHE A 471 -6.71 4.75 23.61
N ARG A 472 -5.57 4.28 24.15
CA ARG A 472 -5.53 3.50 25.41
C ARG A 472 -6.34 4.15 26.56
N PRO A 473 -6.26 5.47 26.81
CA PRO A 473 -7.07 6.10 27.85
C PRO A 473 -8.58 5.92 27.64
N GLU A 474 -9.05 5.93 26.38
CA GLU A 474 -10.47 5.73 26.05
C GLU A 474 -10.91 4.27 26.30
N LEU A 475 -10.02 3.29 26.04
CA LEU A 475 -10.23 1.88 26.38
C LEU A 475 -10.30 1.67 27.90
N GLU A 476 -9.33 2.22 28.64
CA GLU A 476 -9.26 2.10 30.11
C GLU A 476 -10.47 2.76 30.78
N GLN A 477 -10.85 3.96 30.33
CA GLN A 477 -12.03 4.66 30.83
C GLN A 477 -13.29 3.83 30.64
N ARG A 478 -13.47 3.23 29.46
CA ARG A 478 -14.65 2.42 29.14
C ARG A 478 -14.75 1.16 30.00
N ILE A 479 -13.63 0.48 30.21
CA ILE A 479 -13.54 -0.68 31.12
C ILE A 479 -13.87 -0.26 32.55
N ALA A 480 -13.28 0.83 33.04
CA ALA A 480 -13.53 1.33 34.40
C ALA A 480 -14.97 1.81 34.61
N GLU A 481 -15.63 2.38 33.59
CA GLU A 481 -17.04 2.74 33.65
C GLU A 481 -17.95 1.52 33.70
N ASN A 482 -17.67 0.49 32.91
CA ASN A 482 -18.43 -0.76 32.98
C ASN A 482 -18.27 -1.42 34.36
N ALA A 483 -17.05 -1.51 34.88
CA ALA A 483 -16.80 -2.10 36.20
C ALA A 483 -17.57 -1.39 37.32
N ARG A 484 -17.66 -0.05 37.27
CA ARG A 484 -18.47 0.74 38.22
C ARG A 484 -19.97 0.44 38.10
N LYS A 485 -20.49 0.24 36.89
CA LYS A 485 -21.91 -0.09 36.66
C LYS A 485 -22.27 -1.53 37.04
N SER A 486 -21.34 -2.46 36.80
CA SER A 486 -21.54 -3.91 36.99
C SER A 486 -21.18 -4.39 38.41
N GLY A 487 -20.70 -3.50 39.28
CA GLY A 487 -20.39 -3.81 40.69
C GLY A 487 -19.06 -4.53 40.90
N GLY A 488 -18.15 -4.51 39.93
CA GLY A 488 -16.85 -5.18 40.00
C GLY A 488 -16.17 -5.33 38.64
N GLU A 489 -14.91 -5.79 38.65
CA GLU A 489 -14.18 -6.10 37.42
C GLU A 489 -14.76 -7.36 36.76
N THR A 490 -15.06 -7.28 35.47
CA THR A 490 -15.57 -8.41 34.68
C THR A 490 -14.67 -9.64 34.78
N LEU A 491 -15.25 -10.84 34.74
CA LEU A 491 -14.48 -12.09 34.72
C LEU A 491 -13.76 -12.27 33.37
N ALA A 492 -12.71 -13.10 33.33
CA ALA A 492 -11.95 -13.34 32.10
C ALA A 492 -12.85 -13.94 31.01
N GLY A 493 -12.69 -13.44 29.79
CA GLY A 493 -13.61 -13.77 28.69
C GLY A 493 -14.85 -12.88 28.64
N GLY A 494 -14.99 -11.94 29.57
CA GLY A 494 -16.08 -10.96 29.59
C GLY A 494 -17.33 -11.42 30.34
N TRP A 495 -17.21 -12.39 31.25
CA TRP A 495 -18.35 -12.90 32.02
C TRP A 495 -18.74 -12.00 33.19
N GLN A 496 -20.04 -11.91 33.46
CA GLN A 496 -20.54 -11.30 34.69
C GLN A 496 -20.26 -12.19 35.91
N HIS A 497 -20.27 -11.61 37.11
CA HIS A 497 -19.95 -12.34 38.35
C HIS A 497 -20.92 -13.49 38.67
N ASP A 498 -22.12 -13.49 38.11
CA ASP A 498 -23.12 -14.53 38.28
C ASP A 498 -23.13 -15.57 37.14
N ALA A 499 -22.25 -15.44 36.13
CA ALA A 499 -22.27 -16.31 34.94
C ALA A 499 -22.13 -17.81 35.27
N GLY A 500 -21.42 -18.16 36.36
CA GLY A 500 -21.31 -19.53 36.83
C GLY A 500 -22.64 -20.09 37.35
N LYS A 501 -23.50 -19.23 37.93
CA LYS A 501 -24.87 -19.60 38.33
C LYS A 501 -25.77 -19.86 37.12
N HIS A 502 -25.45 -19.24 35.98
CA HIS A 502 -26.12 -19.44 34.69
C HIS A 502 -25.50 -20.57 33.85
N GLY A 503 -24.62 -21.38 34.43
CA GLY A 503 -24.03 -22.55 33.76
C GLY A 503 -22.91 -22.22 32.76
N MET A 504 -22.36 -21.01 32.77
CA MET A 504 -21.26 -20.63 31.90
C MET A 504 -19.92 -21.14 32.44
N LEU A 505 -19.03 -21.59 31.55
CA LEU A 505 -17.68 -22.03 31.90
C LEU A 505 -16.78 -20.82 32.16
N ILE A 506 -16.54 -20.53 33.44
CA ILE A 506 -15.60 -19.48 33.90
C ILE A 506 -14.21 -20.11 34.07
N SER A 507 -13.15 -19.34 33.82
CA SER A 507 -11.77 -19.78 34.05
C SER A 507 -11.55 -20.16 35.53
N PRO A 508 -10.83 -21.27 35.82
CA PRO A 508 -10.54 -21.67 37.19
C PRO A 508 -9.86 -20.55 38.00
N GLY A 509 -10.32 -20.33 39.24
CA GLY A 509 -9.77 -19.31 40.14
C GLY A 509 -10.38 -17.92 40.00
N GLN A 510 -11.56 -17.80 39.39
CA GLN A 510 -12.31 -16.56 39.23
C GLN A 510 -13.74 -16.66 39.74
#